data_AF-A0A4Y1RJR3-F1
#
_entry.id   AF-A0A4Y1RJR3-F1
#
_cell.length_a   1.000
_cell.length_b   1.000
_cell.length_c   1.000
_cell.angle_alpha   90.00
_cell.angle_beta   90.00
_cell.angle_gamma   90.00
#
_symmetry.space_group_name_H-M   'P 1'
#
loop_
_entity.id
_entity.type
_entity.pdbx_description
1 polymer ?
#
loop_
_entity_poly.entity_id
_entity_poly.type
_entity_poly.pdbx_seq_one_letter_code
_entity_poly.pdbx_strand_id
1 'polypeptide(L)'
;MGVFARLLPWLRGALATVDRDYGVLNKVFHTHVVHHLFSTMPHYHAMEATNVLKPILGEYYSFDATSIWKALWREARECLFIEPDEDGAQNDMFWYRNKF
;
A
#
# COMPACT_ATOMS: atom_id res chain seq x y z
N MET A 1 10.90 7.56 -9.86
CA MET A 1 11.97 6.54 -9.97
C MET A 1 11.35 5.31 -10.64
N GLY A 2 11.77 4.99 -11.87
CA GLY A 2 11.18 3.93 -12.67
C GLY A 2 11.88 2.58 -12.45
N VAL A 3 11.10 1.51 -12.28
CA VAL A 3 11.58 0.12 -12.39
C VAL A 3 10.60 -0.70 -13.24
N PHE A 4 11.20 -1.23 -14.32
CA PHE A 4 10.81 -2.21 -15.35
C PHE A 4 9.45 -2.96 -15.28
N ALA A 5 8.78 -3.01 -16.45
CA ALA A 5 7.63 -3.84 -16.86
C ALA A 5 8.02 -5.34 -17.01
N ARG A 6 7.15 -6.39 -16.92
CA ARG A 6 5.86 -6.60 -17.60
C ARG A 6 5.02 -7.79 -17.01
N LEU A 7 4.83 -7.84 -15.69
CA LEU A 7 3.91 -8.71 -14.91
C LEU A 7 3.05 -7.87 -13.92
N LEU A 8 3.09 -6.54 -14.08
CA LEU A 8 3.11 -5.59 -12.97
C LEU A 8 1.79 -4.97 -12.45
N PRO A 9 0.61 -4.95 -13.11
CA PRO A 9 -0.51 -4.14 -12.58
C PRO A 9 -1.05 -4.64 -11.24
N TRP A 10 -1.38 -5.92 -11.13
CA TRP A 10 -1.88 -6.51 -9.88
C TRP A 10 -0.81 -6.45 -8.78
N LEU A 11 0.43 -6.86 -9.10
CA LEU A 11 1.52 -6.85 -8.11
C LEU A 11 1.84 -5.43 -7.64
N ARG A 12 1.89 -4.44 -8.55
CA ARG A 12 2.04 -3.02 -8.17
C ARG A 12 0.88 -2.55 -7.31
N GLY A 13 -0.36 -2.94 -7.62
CA GLY A 13 -1.52 -2.62 -6.81
C GLY A 13 -1.43 -3.23 -5.40
N ALA A 14 -1.04 -4.50 -5.29
CA ALA A 14 -0.85 -5.17 -4.01
C ALA A 14 0.27 -4.52 -3.18
N LEU A 15 1.39 -4.15 -3.81
CA LEU A 15 2.52 -3.47 -3.18
C LEU A 15 2.26 -1.99 -2.89
N ALA A 16 1.23 -1.37 -3.49
CA ALA A 16 0.80 -0.02 -3.16
C ALA A 16 0.05 0.06 -1.81
N THR A 17 -0.23 -1.09 -1.18
CA THR A 17 -0.78 -1.11 0.16
C THR A 17 0.27 -0.77 1.22
N VAL A 18 -0.17 -0.22 2.34
CA VAL A 18 0.70 0.25 3.41
C VAL A 18 0.27 -0.41 4.71
N ASP A 19 1.22 -1.09 5.38
CA ASP A 19 1.01 -1.62 6.72
C ASP A 19 1.01 -0.48 7.74
N ARG A 20 0.14 -0.58 8.76
CA ARG A 20 -0.01 0.44 9.80
C ARG A 20 -0.15 -0.20 11.18
N ASP A 21 0.13 0.59 12.20
CA ASP A 21 -0.18 0.22 13.58
C ASP A 21 -1.63 0.63 13.92
N TYR A 22 -2.50 -0.37 14.02
CA TYR A 22 -3.91 -0.26 14.38
C TYR A 22 -4.17 -0.45 15.88
N GLY A 23 -3.13 -0.54 16.72
CA GLY A 23 -3.25 -0.71 18.17
C GLY A 23 -3.89 -2.04 18.57
N VAL A 24 -5.15 -2.04 18.98
CA VAL A 24 -5.87 -3.28 19.40
C VAL A 24 -6.35 -4.08 18.18
N LEU A 25 -6.65 -3.42 17.07
CA LEU A 25 -7.20 -4.05 15.85
C LEU A 25 -6.12 -4.72 14.98
N ASN A 26 -4.88 -4.50 15.34
CA ASN A 26 -3.68 -5.13 14.82
C ASN A 26 -3.81 -6.65 14.63
N LYS A 27 -4.47 -7.37 15.55
CA LYS A 27 -4.66 -8.82 15.42
C LYS A 27 -5.34 -9.27 14.12
N VAL A 28 -6.07 -8.37 13.45
CA VAL A 28 -6.71 -8.59 12.15
C VAL A 28 -5.99 -7.84 11.03
N PHE A 29 -5.55 -6.59 11.27
CA PHE A 29 -5.05 -5.70 10.22
C PHE A 29 -3.52 -5.56 10.13
N HIS A 30 -2.75 -6.32 10.92
CA HIS A 30 -1.28 -6.20 11.00
C HIS A 30 -0.49 -6.48 9.71
N THR A 31 -1.11 -7.15 8.74
CA THR A 31 -0.39 -7.83 7.64
C THR A 31 -1.03 -7.52 6.30
N HIS A 32 -1.43 -6.28 6.12
CA HIS A 32 -2.23 -5.85 4.98
C HIS A 32 -1.48 -6.10 3.66
N VAL A 33 -0.18 -5.76 3.59
CA VAL A 33 0.63 -6.02 2.39
C VAL A 33 0.67 -7.51 2.03
N VAL A 34 0.93 -8.38 3.01
CA VAL A 34 0.98 -9.83 2.79
C VAL A 34 -0.40 -10.40 2.46
N HIS A 35 -1.46 -9.90 3.08
CA HIS A 35 -2.82 -10.28 2.76
C HIS A 35 -3.19 -9.89 1.32
N HIS A 36 -2.78 -8.72 0.82
CA HIS A 36 -3.01 -8.36 -0.59
C HIS A 36 -2.20 -9.20 -1.56
N LEU A 37 -0.98 -9.62 -1.19
CA LEU A 37 -0.18 -10.57 -1.97
C LEU A 37 -0.76 -11.99 -1.94
N PHE A 38 -1.34 -12.40 -0.82
CA PHE A 38 -1.89 -13.74 -0.59
C PHE A 38 -3.27 -13.62 0.08
N SER A 39 -4.29 -13.24 -0.69
CA SER A 39 -5.65 -12.96 -0.16
C SER A 39 -6.33 -14.15 0.51
N THR A 40 -5.90 -15.36 0.21
CA THR A 40 -6.37 -16.61 0.82
C THR A 40 -5.56 -17.02 2.06
N MET A 41 -4.48 -16.31 2.39
CA MET A 41 -3.64 -16.61 3.54
C MET A 41 -4.38 -16.27 4.85
N PRO A 42 -4.43 -17.20 5.80
CA PRO A 42 -5.07 -16.95 7.08
C PRO A 42 -4.15 -16.19 8.06
N HIS A 43 -4.76 -15.43 8.96
CA HIS A 43 -4.08 -14.45 9.82
C HIS A 43 -3.09 -15.03 10.86
N TYR A 44 -3.12 -16.33 11.13
CA TYR A 44 -2.32 -16.95 12.20
C TYR A 44 -0.81 -17.01 11.90
N HIS A 45 -0.40 -17.20 10.64
CA HIS A 45 1.01 -17.11 10.21
C HIS A 45 1.32 -15.86 9.39
N ALA A 46 0.34 -14.97 9.20
CA ALA A 46 0.54 -13.79 8.36
C ALA A 46 1.67 -12.90 8.89
N MET A 47 1.84 -12.79 10.21
CA MET A 47 2.94 -12.01 10.82
C MET A 47 4.33 -12.60 10.54
N GLU A 48 4.43 -13.92 10.56
CA GLU A 48 5.66 -14.64 10.23
C GLU A 48 6.02 -14.39 8.76
N ALA A 49 5.05 -14.54 7.86
CA ALA A 49 5.20 -14.22 6.45
C ALA A 49 5.60 -12.76 6.22
N THR A 50 4.98 -11.80 6.93
CA THR A 50 5.36 -10.38 6.86
C THR A 50 6.81 -10.16 7.28
N ASN A 51 7.26 -10.79 8.36
CA ASN A 51 8.65 -10.62 8.84
C ASN A 51 9.67 -11.18 7.84
N VAL A 52 9.34 -12.27 7.14
CA VAL A 52 10.18 -12.83 6.07
C VAL A 52 10.14 -11.98 4.80
N LEU A 53 8.98 -11.41 4.45
CA LEU A 53 8.80 -10.63 3.22
C LEU A 53 9.37 -9.22 3.32
N LYS A 54 9.37 -8.59 4.50
CA LYS A 54 9.96 -7.26 4.73
C LYS A 54 11.37 -7.09 4.11
N PRO A 55 12.37 -7.94 4.43
CA PRO A 55 13.70 -7.80 3.85
C PRO A 55 13.75 -8.15 2.35
N ILE A 56 12.80 -8.95 1.84
CA ILE A 56 12.72 -9.30 0.41
C ILE A 56 12.15 -8.14 -0.40
N LEU A 57 11.11 -7.49 0.11
CA LEU A 57 10.45 -6.35 -0.51
C LEU A 57 11.30 -5.08 -0.41
N GLY A 58 12.08 -4.92 0.67
CA GLY A 58 13.00 -3.81 0.84
C GLY A 58 12.28 -2.47 0.68
N GLU A 59 12.71 -1.67 -0.31
CA GLU A 59 12.12 -0.36 -0.63
C GLU A 59 10.64 -0.42 -1.07
N TYR A 60 10.16 -1.59 -1.50
CA TYR A 60 8.77 -1.79 -1.89
C TYR A 60 7.84 -2.08 -0.69
N TYR A 61 8.38 -2.30 0.51
CA TYR A 61 7.57 -2.44 1.70
C TYR A 61 7.28 -1.07 2.32
N SER A 62 6.00 -0.68 2.33
CA SER A 62 5.56 0.58 2.92
C SER A 62 4.93 0.37 4.30
N PHE A 63 5.43 1.11 5.29
CA PHE A 63 4.89 1.15 6.66
C PHE A 63 4.65 2.58 7.12
N ASP A 64 3.45 2.88 7.62
CA ASP A 64 3.07 4.18 8.16
C ASP A 64 2.70 4.05 9.65
N ALA A 65 3.50 4.65 10.52
CA ALA A 65 3.30 4.66 11.97
C ALA A 65 2.30 5.74 12.43
N THR A 66 1.74 6.53 11.51
CA THR A 66 0.74 7.55 11.83
C THR A 66 -0.51 6.89 12.42
N SER A 67 -0.99 7.43 13.54
CA SER A 67 -2.26 6.97 14.14
C SER A 67 -3.37 6.97 13.09
N ILE A 68 -4.16 5.90 13.05
CA ILE A 68 -5.23 5.69 12.06
C ILE A 68 -6.14 6.91 11.90
N TRP A 69 -6.48 7.60 12.99
CA TRP A 69 -7.36 8.76 12.95
C TRP A 69 -6.73 9.96 12.24
N LYS A 70 -5.42 10.18 12.45
CA LYS A 70 -4.68 11.23 11.77
C LYS A 70 -4.49 10.89 10.29
N ALA A 71 -4.15 9.64 10.00
CA ALA A 71 -4.00 9.17 8.61
C ALA A 71 -5.34 9.30 7.87
N LEU A 72 -6.43 8.79 8.45
CA LEU A 72 -7.76 8.88 7.86
C LEU A 72 -8.18 10.33 7.60
N TRP A 73 -7.92 11.23 8.55
CA TRP A 73 -8.22 12.65 8.38
C TRP A 73 -7.39 13.32 7.26
N ARG A 74 -6.09 12.99 7.17
CA ARG A 74 -5.21 13.45 6.10
C ARG A 74 -5.73 12.99 4.74
N GLU A 75 -5.95 11.68 4.57
CA GLU A 75 -6.40 11.11 3.30
C GLU A 75 -7.78 11.66 2.90
N ALA A 76 -8.70 11.81 3.85
CA ALA A 76 -10.04 12.37 3.59
C ALA A 76 -10.00 13.84 3.14
N ARG A 77 -8.95 14.59 3.49
CA ARG A 77 -8.79 16.00 3.13
C ARG A 77 -7.92 16.24 1.90
N GLU A 78 -6.90 15.43 1.70
CA GLU A 78 -5.86 15.65 0.68
C GLU A 78 -6.09 14.80 -0.57
N CYS A 79 -6.70 13.62 -0.45
CA CYS A 79 -6.89 12.67 -1.55
C CYS A 79 -8.30 12.77 -2.15
N LEU A 80 -8.70 13.97 -2.59
CA LEU A 80 -10.06 14.25 -3.08
C LEU A 80 -10.26 13.98 -4.56
N PHE A 81 -9.22 14.12 -5.38
CA PHE A 81 -9.30 13.95 -6.82
C PHE A 81 -8.03 13.30 -7.37
N ILE A 82 -8.18 12.68 -8.54
CA ILE A 82 -7.10 12.07 -9.31
C ILE A 82 -6.92 12.84 -10.62
N GLU A 83 -5.67 13.05 -11.02
CA GLU A 83 -5.34 13.67 -12.30
C GLU A 83 -4.51 12.69 -13.14
N PRO A 84 -4.70 12.67 -14.48
CA PRO A 84 -3.77 11.96 -15.35
C PRO A 84 -2.39 12.63 -15.25
N ASP A 85 -1.33 11.84 -15.38
CA ASP A 85 0.02 12.39 -15.35
C ASP A 85 0.30 13.27 -16.58
N GLU A 86 1.33 14.11 -16.53
CA GLU A 86 1.66 15.03 -17.64
C GLU A 86 2.06 14.28 -18.92
N ASP A 87 2.61 13.06 -18.77
CA ASP A 87 2.88 12.10 -19.85
C ASP A 87 1.68 11.16 -20.14
N GLY A 88 0.53 11.40 -19.51
CA GLY A 88 -0.52 10.44 -19.18
C GLY A 88 -1.69 10.31 -20.16
N ALA A 89 -1.63 10.85 -21.37
CA ALA A 89 -2.67 10.57 -22.37
C ALA A 89 -2.65 9.12 -22.87
N GLN A 90 -1.61 8.32 -22.52
CA GLN A 90 -1.40 6.97 -23.07
C GLN A 90 -1.34 5.84 -22.02
N ASN A 91 -1.39 6.14 -20.71
CA ASN A 91 -1.31 5.12 -19.65
C ASN A 91 -2.56 5.17 -18.76
N ASP A 92 -3.23 4.03 -18.54
CA ASP A 92 -4.42 3.87 -17.68
C ASP A 92 -4.14 4.03 -16.16
N MET A 93 -3.09 4.77 -15.80
CA MET A 93 -2.67 5.01 -14.43
C MET A 93 -2.98 6.44 -14.02
N PHE A 94 -3.71 6.58 -12.91
CA PHE A 94 -4.03 7.87 -12.31
C PHE A 94 -3.33 8.02 -10.96
N TRP A 95 -2.89 9.24 -10.66
CA TRP A 95 -2.28 9.58 -9.38
C TRP A 95 -3.09 10.68 -8.68
N TYR A 96 -3.16 10.62 -7.35
CA TYR A 96 -3.64 11.75 -6.59
C TYR A 96 -2.54 12.81 -6.53
N ARG A 97 -2.91 14.09 -6.69
CA ARG A 97 -1.99 15.22 -6.51
C ARG A 97 -2.56 16.10 -5.40
N ASN A 98 -1.80 16.27 -4.31
CA ASN A 98 -2.16 17.27 -3.30
C ASN A 98 -1.77 18.66 -3.84
N LYS A 99 -2.74 19.57 -3.95
CA LYS A 99 -2.55 20.97 -4.39
C LYS A 99 -2.34 21.96 -3.23
N PHE A 100 -2.24 21.47 -1.99
CA PHE A 100 -2.09 22.29 -0.78
C PHE A 100 -0.87 21.89 0.04
#